data_AF-A0A838VR70-F1
#
_entry.id   AF-A0A838VR70-F1
#
_cell.length_a   1.000
_cell.length_b   1.000
_cell.length_c   1.000
_cell.angle_alpha   90.00
_cell.angle_beta   90.00
_cell.angle_gamma   90.00
#
_symmetry.space_group_name_H-M   'P 1'
#
loop_
_entity.id
_entity.type
_entity.pdbx_description
1 polymer ?
#
loop_
_entity_poly.entity_id
_entity_poly.type
_entity_poly.pdbx_seq_one_letter_code
_entity_poly.pdbx_strand_id
1 'polypeptide(L)' 'IYGCAMHLDIIDGQIWIQHNSTEIYIDRELIQHGVSPQDIILGFRSPSIRQLLANANKG' A
#
# COMPACT_ATOMS: atom_id res chain seq x y z
N ILE A 1 12.06 14.20 19.54
CA ILE A 1 11.89 13.65 18.18
C ILE A 1 10.41 13.29 18.03
N TYR A 2 9.76 13.72 16.94
CA TYR A 2 8.34 13.44 16.64
C TYR A 2 8.27 12.88 15.22
N GLY A 3 7.50 11.80 15.02
CA GLY A 3 7.35 11.15 13.71
C GLY A 3 6.19 10.16 13.71
N CYS A 4 5.60 9.94 12.53
CA CYS A 4 4.56 8.95 12.30
C CYS A 4 5.20 7.64 11.85
N ALA A 5 4.99 6.53 12.58
CA ALA A 5 5.60 5.26 12.22
C ALA A 5 4.94 4.62 10.99
N MET A 6 3.62 4.74 10.86
CA MET A 6 2.83 4.21 9.75
C MET A 6 1.64 5.13 9.49
N HIS A 7 1.37 5.42 8.22
CA HIS A 7 0.19 6.18 7.78
C HIS A 7 -0.50 5.41 6.66
N LEU A 8 -1.75 5.01 6.91
CA LEU A 8 -2.64 4.44 5.92
C LEU A 8 -3.90 5.30 5.77
N ASP A 9 -4.39 5.43 4.53
CA ASP A 9 -5.70 6.01 4.22
C ASP A 9 -6.64 4.96 3.63
N ILE A 10 -7.95 5.17 3.73
CA ILE A 10 -8.96 4.44 2.95
C ILE A 10 -9.55 5.42 1.95
N ILE A 11 -9.34 5.18 0.66
CA ILE A 11 -9.82 6.04 -0.44
C ILE A 11 -10.51 5.14 -1.46
N ASP A 12 -11.77 5.44 -1.75
CA ASP A 12 -12.61 4.68 -2.69
C ASP A 12 -12.65 3.17 -2.40
N GLY A 13 -12.66 2.80 -1.12
CA GLY A 13 -12.69 1.40 -0.66
C GLY A 13 -11.34 0.69 -0.71
N GLN A 14 -10.27 1.36 -1.14
CA GLN A 14 -8.91 0.82 -1.22
C GLN A 14 -8.07 1.31 -0.04
N ILE A 15 -7.12 0.49 0.40
CA ILE A 15 -6.16 0.81 1.46
C ILE A 15 -4.91 1.43 0.82
N TRP A 16 -4.58 2.66 1.19
CA TRP A 16 -3.43 3.39 0.68
C TRP A 16 -2.34 3.45 1.74
N ILE A 17 -1.20 2.80 1.50
CA ILE A 17 -0.02 2.89 2.36
C ILE A 17 0.73 4.17 1.99
N GLN A 18 0.66 5.19 2.84
CA GLN A 18 1.28 6.51 2.61
C GLN A 18 2.67 6.62 3.22
N HIS A 19 2.90 5.93 4.33
CA HIS A 19 4.19 5.93 5.01
C HIS A 19 4.35 4.66 5.86
N ASN A 20 5.58 4.16 5.92
CA ASN A 20 5.99 3.10 6.84
C ASN A 20 7.48 3.26 7.16
N SER A 21 7.82 3.48 8.43
CA SER A 21 9.19 3.58 8.93
C SER A 21 9.60 2.34 9.74
N THR A 22 8.97 1.20 9.49
CA THR A 22 9.24 -0.07 10.15
C THR A 22 9.76 -1.10 9.14
N GLU A 23 10.27 -2.23 9.63
CA GLU A 23 10.66 -3.39 8.81
C GLU A 23 9.46 -4.24 8.36
N ILE A 24 8.23 -3.86 8.74
CA ILE A 24 7.02 -4.62 8.43
C ILE A 24 6.63 -4.39 6.97
N TYR A 25 6.37 -5.47 6.23
CA TYR A 25 5.78 -5.39 4.90
C TYR A 25 4.25 -5.32 5.01
N ILE A 26 3.72 -4.11 5.23
CA ILE A 26 2.28 -3.90 5.49
C ILE A 26 1.39 -4.48 4.39
N ASP A 27 1.80 -4.37 3.12
CA ASP A 27 1.10 -4.96 1.99
C ASP A 27 0.95 -6.50 2.13
N ARG A 28 1.99 -7.18 2.61
CA ARG A 28 1.96 -8.63 2.84
C ARG A 28 1.08 -9.01 4.01
N GLU A 29 1.14 -8.25 5.11
CA GLU A 29 0.28 -8.47 6.28
C GLU A 29 -1.20 -8.33 5.89
N LEU A 30 -1.55 -7.28 5.14
CA LEU A 30 -2.92 -7.07 4.66
C LEU A 30 -3.41 -8.24 3.79
N ILE A 31 -2.56 -8.75 2.89
CA ILE A 31 -2.87 -9.92 2.07
C ILE A 31 -3.08 -11.17 2.93
N GLN A 32 -2.22 -11.41 3.93
CA GLN A 32 -2.37 -12.53 4.86
C GLN A 32 -3.67 -12.45 5.66
N HIS A 33 -4.16 -11.25 5.94
CA HIS A 33 -5.44 -11.00 6.58
C HIS A 33 -6.65 -10.97 5.62
N GLY A 34 -6.45 -11.32 4.35
CA GLY A 34 -7.52 -11.52 3.37
C GLY A 34 -7.88 -10.30 2.53
N VAL A 35 -7.08 -9.22 2.58
CA VAL A 35 -7.25 -8.09 1.66
C VAL A 35 -6.75 -8.49 0.27
N SER A 36 -7.57 -8.24 -0.76
CA SER A 36 -7.13 -8.49 -2.13
C SER A 36 -5.95 -7.56 -2.49
N PRO A 37 -4.87 -8.07 -3.11
CA PRO A 37 -3.74 -7.24 -3.52
C PRO A 37 -4.12 -6.03 -4.40
N GLN A 38 -5.21 -6.15 -5.17
CA GLN A 38 -5.71 -5.08 -6.03
C GLN A 38 -6.36 -3.91 -5.26
N ASP A 39 -6.70 -4.13 -3.99
CA ASP A 39 -7.30 -3.12 -3.11
C ASP A 39 -6.23 -2.44 -2.23
N ILE A 40 -4.94 -2.75 -2.43
CA ILE A 40 -3.81 -2.17 -1.71
C ILE A 40 -3.03 -1.26 -2.67
N ILE A 41 -2.93 0.02 -2.33
CA ILE A 41 -2.24 1.04 -3.10
C ILE A 41 -1.00 1.50 -2.34
N LEU A 42 0.17 1.44 -3.00
CA LEU A 42 1.40 2.03 -2.48
C LEU A 42 1.38 3.56 -2.71
N GLY A 43 0.67 4.29 -1.85
CA GLY A 43 0.41 5.72 -1.97
C GLY A 43 1.67 6.59 -1.97
N PHE A 44 2.74 6.14 -1.31
CA PHE A 44 4.07 6.79 -1.37
C PHE A 44 4.77 6.71 -2.74
N ARG A 45 4.25 5.92 -3.69
CA ARG A 45 4.79 5.81 -5.05
C ARG A 45 4.10 6.80 -5.99
N SER A 46 4.87 7.35 -6.93
CA SER A 46 4.34 8.22 -7.98
C SER A 46 3.27 7.52 -8.82
N PRO A 47 2.33 8.26 -9.45
CA PRO A 47 1.25 7.67 -10.25
C PRO A 47 1.74 6.70 -11.34
N SER A 48 2.85 7.02 -12.02
CA SER A 48 3.41 6.16 -13.08
C SER A 48 3.92 4.81 -12.54
N ILE A 49 4.54 4.80 -11.36
CA ILE A 49 5.00 3.57 -10.72
C ILE A 49 3.81 2.75 -10.23
N ARG A 50 2.78 3.40 -9.68
CA ARG A 50 1.54 2.70 -9.28
C ARG A 50 0.88 2.01 -10.48
N GLN A 51 0.81 2.68 -11.63
CA GLN A 51 0.25 2.09 -12.85
C GLN A 51 1.08 0.89 -13.34
N LEU A 52 2.41 0.99 -13.32
CA LEU A 52 3.30 -0.12 -13.67
C LEU A 52 3.06 -1.35 -12.78
N LEU A 53 3.00 -1.16 -11.46
CA LEU A 53 2.75 -2.23 -10.49
C LEU A 53 1.36 -2.85 -10.65
N ALA A 54 0.33 -2.01 -10.84
CA ALA A 54 -1.04 -2.48 -11.08
C ALA A 54 -1.15 -3.35 -12.34
N ASN A 55 -0.35 -3.08 -13.37
CA ASN A 55 -0.32 -3.87 -14.60
C ASN A 55 0.46 -5.19 -14.44
N ALA A 56 1.53 -5.18 -13.64
CA ALA A 56 2.31 -6.39 -13.36
C ALA A 56 1.49 -7.48 -12.63
N ASN A 57 0.52 -7.07 -11.81
CA ASN A 57 -0.36 -7.97 -11.06
C ASN A 57 -1.57 -8.50 -11.86
N LYS A 58 -1.69 -8.14 -13.15
CA LYS A 58 -2.80 -8.54 -14.04
C LYS A 58 -2.44 -9.66 -15.03
N GLY A 59 -1.23 -10.22 -14.94
CA GLY A 59 -0.78 -11.40 -15.71
C GLY A 59 -0.67 -12.61 -14.82
#